data_AF-A0A6J5U559-F1
#
_entry.id   AF-A0A6J5U559-F1
#
_cell.length_a   1.000
_cell.length_b   1.000
_cell.length_c   1.000
_cell.angle_alpha   90.00
_cell.angle_beta   90.00
_cell.angle_gamma   90.00
#
_symmetry.space_group_name_H-M   'P 1'
#
loop_
_entity.id
_entity.type
_entity.pdbx_description
1 polymer ?
#
loop_
_entity_poly.entity_id
_entity_poly.type
_entity_poly.pdbx_seq_one_letter_code
_entity_poly.pdbx_strand_id
1 'polypeptide(L)'
;MKIHHVACLEDNYAYLIIDESTKEAAAVDPVEPEKVLKAAQEHGVDIKLVLTTHHHWYLGFISYLGNNLTGLIFTFTQTKMLNTILACQIITQK
;
A
#
# COMPACT_ATOMS: atom_id res chain seq x y z
N MET A 1 -8.27 4.00 -11.26
CA MET A 1 -7.66 3.23 -10.15
C MET A 1 -6.96 2.05 -10.76
N LYS A 2 -5.66 1.91 -10.49
CA LYS A 2 -4.81 0.82 -10.99
C LYS A 2 -4.13 0.10 -9.84
N ILE A 3 -3.92 -1.20 -9.98
CA ILE A 3 -3.22 -2.02 -9.00
C ILE A 3 -1.95 -2.54 -9.66
N HIS A 4 -0.81 -2.23 -9.06
CA HIS A 4 0.49 -2.72 -9.48
C HIS A 4 1.03 -3.69 -8.45
N HIS A 5 1.37 -4.90 -8.89
CA HIS A 5 2.05 -5.88 -8.05
C HIS A 5 3.54 -5.57 -8.01
N VAL A 6 4.11 -5.62 -6.81
CA VAL A 6 5.55 -5.48 -6.58
C VAL A 6 6.01 -6.80 -5.98
N ALA A 7 6.79 -7.56 -6.75
CA ALA A 7 7.34 -8.83 -6.28
C ALA A 7 8.33 -8.56 -5.14
N CYS A 8 8.11 -9.24 -4.02
CA CYS A 8 8.92 -9.11 -2.83
C CYS A 8 9.36 -10.47 -2.30
N LEU A 9 10.56 -10.54 -1.72
CA LEU A 9 11.16 -11.81 -1.26
C LEU A 9 11.08 -12.89 -2.36
N GLU A 10 10.84 -14.16 -2.00
CA GLU A 10 10.73 -15.26 -2.97
C GLU A 10 9.30 -15.50 -3.47
N ASP A 11 8.29 -15.37 -2.60
CA ASP A 11 6.89 -15.68 -2.90
C ASP A 11 5.89 -14.61 -2.39
N ASN A 12 6.38 -13.47 -1.91
CA ASN A 12 5.54 -12.40 -1.41
C ASN A 12 5.26 -11.34 -2.49
N TYR A 13 4.13 -10.65 -2.33
CA TYR A 13 3.78 -9.51 -3.16
C TYR A 13 3.33 -8.36 -2.27
N ALA A 14 3.92 -7.20 -2.51
CA ALA A 14 3.33 -5.94 -2.12
C ALA A 14 2.43 -5.43 -3.25
N TYR A 15 1.46 -4.58 -2.92
CA TYR A 15 0.59 -3.95 -3.91
C TYR A 15 0.66 -2.43 -3.80
N LEU A 16 0.75 -1.77 -4.94
CA LEU A 16 0.61 -0.32 -5.05
C LEU A 16 -0.73 -0.04 -5.72
N ILE A 17 -1.67 0.49 -4.95
CA ILE A 17 -2.99 0.91 -5.42
C ILE A 17 -2.88 2.38 -5.76
N ILE A 18 -3.03 2.72 -7.04
CA ILE A 18 -2.87 4.06 -7.58
C ILE A 18 -4.24 4.66 -7.90
N ASP A 19 -4.50 5.83 -7.35
CA ASP A 19 -5.50 6.74 -7.86
C ASP A 19 -4.89 7.62 -8.96
N GLU A 20 -5.32 7.39 -10.20
CA GLU A 20 -4.79 8.08 -11.36
C GLU A 20 -5.23 9.55 -11.43
N SER A 21 -6.33 9.90 -10.75
CA SER A 21 -6.91 11.24 -10.77
C SER A 21 -6.14 12.20 -9.86
N THR A 22 -5.77 11.74 -8.66
CA THR A 22 -5.05 12.51 -7.65
C THR A 22 -3.53 12.29 -7.68
N LYS A 23 -3.06 11.25 -8.39
CA LYS A 23 -1.67 10.77 -8.33
C LYS A 23 -1.24 10.31 -6.93
N GLU A 24 -2.20 9.90 -6.11
CA GLU A 24 -1.94 9.32 -4.81
C GLU A 24 -1.95 7.80 -4.87
N ALA A 25 -1.27 7.17 -3.92
CA ALA A 25 -1.21 5.73 -3.82
C ALA A 25 -1.31 5.21 -2.38
N ALA A 26 -1.82 3.98 -2.27
CA ALA A 26 -1.77 3.18 -1.06
C ALA A 26 -0.86 1.96 -1.29
N ALA A 27 0.06 1.72 -0.36
CA ALA A 27 0.91 0.54 -0.37
C ALA A 27 0.30 -0.55 0.53
N VAL A 28 0.16 -1.77 0.02
CA VAL A 28 -0.33 -2.93 0.77
C VAL A 28 0.81 -3.90 1.00
N ASP A 29 1.00 -4.32 2.25
CA ASP A 29 2.08 -5.19 2.73
C ASP A 29 3.45 -4.88 2.11
N PRO A 30 4.00 -3.65 2.29
CA PRO A 30 5.18 -3.23 1.55
C PRO A 30 6.51 -3.86 2.01
N VAL A 31 6.59 -5.19 2.21
CA VAL A 31 7.65 -5.97 2.89
C VAL A 31 9.08 -5.56 2.55
N GLU A 32 9.31 -5.12 1.31
CA GLU A 32 10.53 -4.43 0.88
C GLU A 32 10.23 -2.96 0.52
N PRO A 33 10.38 -2.02 1.47
CA PRO A 33 10.08 -0.60 1.32
C PRO A 33 10.61 0.04 0.04
N GLU A 34 11.88 -0.21 -0.25
CA GLU A 34 12.62 0.40 -1.34
C GLU A 34 12.02 0.04 -2.71
N LYS A 35 11.55 -1.21 -2.87
CA LYS A 35 10.91 -1.66 -4.12
C LYS A 35 9.58 -0.96 -4.34
N VAL A 36 8.79 -0.80 -3.29
CA VAL A 36 7.48 -0.14 -3.37
C VAL A 36 7.63 1.36 -3.61
N LEU A 37 8.60 2.00 -2.97
CA LEU A 37 8.97 3.40 -3.21
C LEU A 37 9.43 3.62 -4.65
N LYS A 38 10.30 2.74 -5.16
CA LYS A 38 10.75 2.80 -6.54
C LYS A 38 9.59 2.65 -7.52
N ALA A 39 8.69 1.69 -7.27
CA ALA A 39 7.48 1.53 -8.08
C ALA A 39 6.61 2.80 -8.06
N ALA A 40 6.43 3.44 -6.89
CA ALA A 40 5.69 4.70 -6.81
C ALA A 40 6.36 5.84 -7.59
N GLN A 41 7.69 5.95 -7.50
CA GLN A 41 8.46 6.92 -8.29
C GLN A 41 8.36 6.68 -9.79
N GLU A 42 8.46 5.43 -10.24
CA GLU A 42 8.31 5.05 -11.66
C GLU A 42 6.93 5.40 -12.21
N HIS A 43 5.89 5.34 -11.37
CA HIS A 43 4.53 5.71 -11.76
C HIS A 43 4.22 7.20 -11.51
N GLY A 44 5.15 7.95 -10.90
CA GLY A 44 4.98 9.37 -10.58
C GLY A 44 3.83 9.62 -9.59
N VAL A 45 3.73 8.80 -8.55
CA VAL A 45 2.67 8.87 -7.53
C VAL A 45 3.22 8.97 -6.11
N ASP A 46 2.45 9.61 -5.25
CA ASP A 46 2.79 9.78 -3.83
C ASP A 46 2.08 8.74 -2.97
N ILE A 47 2.84 7.96 -2.21
CA ILE A 47 2.25 7.03 -1.22
C ILE A 47 1.77 7.82 -0.01
N LYS A 48 0.45 7.84 0.21
CA LYS A 48 -0.19 8.52 1.35
C LYS A 48 -0.64 7.57 2.44
N LEU A 49 -0.83 6.31 2.09
CA LEU A 49 -1.45 5.29 2.93
C LEU A 49 -0.66 3.98 2.87
N VAL A 50 -0.60 3.31 4.01
CA VAL A 50 0.02 1.98 4.14
C VAL A 50 -0.98 1.06 4.80
N LEU A 51 -1.26 -0.06 4.15
CA LEU A 51 -2.19 -1.09 4.60
C LEU A 51 -1.39 -2.37 4.86
N THR A 52 -1.56 -3.00 6.01
CA THR A 52 -0.79 -4.19 6.39
C THR A 52 -1.72 -5.31 6.83
N THR A 53 -1.71 -6.45 6.16
CA THR A 53 -2.65 -7.55 6.41
C THR A 53 -2.36 -8.29 7.71
N HIS A 54 -1.10 -8.35 8.14
CA HIS A 54 -0.68 -9.11 9.32
C HIS A 54 0.16 -8.26 10.28
N HIS A 55 0.17 -8.66 11.56
CA HIS A 55 0.87 -8.01 12.69
C HIS A 55 2.41 -8.05 12.60
N HIS A 56 3.00 -8.20 11.41
CA HIS A 56 4.44 -8.00 11.30
C HIS A 56 4.78 -6.52 11.51
N TRP A 57 5.96 -6.30 12.09
CA TRP A 57 6.51 -5.01 12.48
C TRP A 57 6.76 -4.14 11.23
N TYR A 58 5.69 -3.61 10.63
CA TYR A 58 5.76 -2.75 9.44
C TYR A 58 5.98 -1.27 9.79
N LEU A 59 6.39 -1.00 11.02
CA LEU A 59 6.74 0.34 11.51
C LEU A 59 7.95 0.93 10.77
N GLY A 60 8.80 0.08 10.18
CA GLY A 60 9.96 0.51 9.39
C GLY A 60 9.56 1.34 8.16
N PHE A 61 8.50 0.97 7.44
CA PHE A 61 8.10 1.65 6.21
C PHE A 61 7.66 3.10 6.41
N ILE A 62 7.02 3.37 7.55
CA ILE A 62 6.57 4.72 7.91
C ILE A 62 7.79 5.66 8.05
N SER A 63 8.93 5.15 8.51
CA SER A 63 10.15 5.95 8.62
C SER A 63 10.74 6.37 7.27
N TYR A 64 10.51 5.59 6.20
CA TYR A 64 11.02 5.91 4.85
C TYR A 64 10.21 7.00 4.14
N LEU A 65 8.99 7.27 4.59
CA LEU A 65 8.06 8.13 3.86
C LEU A 65 7.88 9.53 4.48
N GLY A 66 8.46 9.79 5.65
CA GLY A 66 8.45 11.12 6.28
C GLY A 66 7.11 11.56 6.88
N ASN A 67 7.06 12.81 7.38
CA ASN A 67 5.99 13.33 8.26
C ASN A 67 4.60 13.56 7.62
N ASN A 68 4.40 13.22 6.35
CA ASN A 68 3.15 13.51 5.61
C ASN A 68 2.28 12.28 5.35
N LEU A 69 2.48 11.18 6.08
CA LEU A 69 1.64 10.00 5.96
C LEU A 69 0.50 9.94 6.95
N THR A 70 -0.62 9.44 6.46
CA THR A 70 -1.68 8.88 7.31
C THR A 70 -1.49 7.37 7.32
N GLY A 71 -0.77 6.85 8.32
CA GLY A 71 -0.64 5.41 8.53
C GLY A 71 -1.91 4.85 9.16
N LEU A 72 -2.60 3.94 8.47
CA LEU A 72 -3.78 3.27 9.01
C LEU A 72 -3.55 1.77 8.98
N ILE A 73 -3.20 1.22 10.15
CA ILE A 73 -2.97 -0.21 10.31
C ILE A 73 -4.32 -0.91 10.39
N PHE A 74 -4.68 -1.66 9.34
CA PHE A 74 -5.83 -2.56 9.36
C PHE A 74 -5.38 -4.01 9.28
N THR A 75 -5.43 -4.74 10.39
CA THR A 75 -5.10 -6.18 10.38
C THR A 75 -6.28 -7.00 9.85
N PHE A 76 -6.07 -7.74 8.76
CA PHE A 76 -7.07 -8.61 8.16
C PHE A 76 -6.49 -9.97 7.80
N THR A 77 -7.21 -11.06 8.12
CA THR A 77 -6.86 -12.41 7.65
C THR A 77 -6.96 -12.51 6.12
N GLN A 78 -6.08 -13.28 5.47
CA GLN A 78 -5.91 -13.35 4.00
C GLN A 78 -7.22 -13.47 3.20
N THR A 79 -8.23 -14.18 3.72
CA THR A 79 -9.52 -14.40 3.05
C THR A 79 -10.38 -13.13 2.93
N LYS A 80 -10.10 -12.08 3.71
CA LYS A 80 -10.84 -10.80 3.67
C LYS A 80 -10.28 -9.78 2.68
N MET A 81 -9.12 -10.04 2.06
CA MET A 81 -8.40 -9.07 1.22
C MET A 81 -9.20 -8.63 -0.02
N LEU A 82 -9.90 -9.56 -0.69
CA LEU A 82 -10.73 -9.22 -1.85
C LEU A 82 -11.90 -8.28 -1.47
N ASN A 83 -12.52 -8.53 -0.32
CA ASN A 83 -13.61 -7.71 0.21
C ASN A 83 -13.11 -6.36 0.75
N THR A 84 -11.86 -6.30 1.24
CA THR A 84 -11.25 -5.06 1.74
C THR A 84 -10.76 -4.15 0.61
N ILE A 85 -10.27 -4.68 -0.51
CA ILE A 85 -10.02 -3.87 -1.73
C ILE A 85 -11.33 -3.22 -2.18
N LEU A 86 -12.45 -3.95 -2.10
CA LEU A 86 -13.80 -3.40 -2.32
C LEU A 86 -14.18 -2.35 -1.25
N ALA A 87 -13.85 -2.56 0.02
CA ALA A 87 -14.13 -1.60 1.10
C ALA A 87 -13.29 -0.32 0.98
N CYS A 88 -12.05 -0.40 0.49
CA CYS A 88 -11.24 0.76 0.15
C CYS A 88 -11.88 1.59 -0.98
N GLN A 89 -12.59 0.98 -1.95
CA GLN A 89 -13.41 1.73 -2.92
C GLN A 89 -14.50 2.58 -2.26
N ILE A 90 -14.99 2.20 -1.07
CA ILE A 90 -16.04 2.93 -0.34
C ILE A 90 -15.44 4.14 0.42
N ILE A 91 -14.19 4.03 0.88
CA ILE A 91 -13.53 5.10 1.64
C ILE A 91 -12.97 6.19 0.72
N THR A 92 -12.54 5.85 -0.50
CA THR A 92 -12.02 6.83 -1.48
C THR A 92 -13.10 7.51 -2.34
N GLN A 93 -14.39 7.29 -2.04
CA GLN A 93 -15.55 7.87 -2.76
C GLN A 93 -16.29 8.94 -1.92
N LYS A 94 -15.61 9.60 -0.97
CA LYS A 94 -16.15 10.77 -0.26
C LYS A 94 -15.29 11.99 -0.46
#